data_AF-A0A960Y3T5-F1
#
_entry.id   AF-A0A960Y3T5-F1
#
_cell.length_a   1.000
_cell.length_b   1.000
_cell.length_c   1.000
_cell.angle_alpha   90.00
_cell.angle_beta   90.00
_cell.angle_gamma   90.00
#
_symmetry.space_group_name_H-M   'P 1'
#
loop_
_entity.id
_entity.type
_entity.pdbx_description
1 polymer ?
#
loop_
_entity_poly.entity_id
_entity_poly.type
_entity_poly.pdbx_seq_one_letter_code
_entity_poly.pdbx_strand_id
1 'polypeptide(L)'
;MLIGYLLSVIHGGFQMIDSYRKMSFHKIIIGILILASCSGPKESKDAYIKAKLGVELENGERIPFGIKVQKLENPDSAKEFVKILHNEKEYSIPTKYLSSTPPRIQFAIIEPQGLNFREGPGTQFPKISTLPMGTKGLISEIEPKMFTIQKQTGYWFSSEINGKKGWLFSGFILTKDLDEKTESVDSDSEGRGFHFSFPASETPDSVISRSGFEVLQSTDFSKYTIQHLKNNQPDEFDQSCGFELSIRVTGNQQLFHFTGGNFSFSNLESAKNGFIFYSTNHCGCCCAPSEDDLVIVSNDRIRKLSYQSFGREGMCDTQEGSFLMILDGVEFRLDSENSTLYLLRKEPVCDTEGKFEGENENFKVYERLGTNFYFYKFSNKDGNYSEERKVLDSEEIPEDLVSDWENAKRIGRENE
;
A
#
# COMPACT_ATOMS: atom_id res chain seq x y z
N MET A 1 7.58 0.19 -60.14
CA MET A 1 7.52 1.18 -61.23
C MET A 1 6.61 0.62 -62.32
N LEU A 2 5.29 0.87 -62.22
CA LEU A 2 4.37 0.79 -63.36
C LEU A 2 3.03 1.41 -62.96
N ILE A 3 2.88 2.63 -63.44
CA ILE A 3 1.68 3.46 -63.51
C ILE A 3 0.91 3.06 -64.78
N GLY A 4 -0.42 3.13 -64.72
CA GLY A 4 -1.31 3.24 -65.88
C GLY A 4 -1.80 1.88 -66.41
N TYR A 5 -3.07 1.69 -66.77
CA TYR A 5 -4.00 2.66 -67.34
C TYR A 5 -5.46 2.28 -67.03
N LEU A 6 -6.23 3.30 -66.64
CA LEU A 6 -7.69 3.33 -66.61
C LEU A 6 -8.25 3.51 -68.05
N LEU A 7 -9.47 2.97 -68.27
CA LEU A 7 -10.55 3.37 -69.21
C LEU A 7 -10.84 2.56 -70.48
N SER A 8 -12.16 2.44 -70.72
CA SER A 8 -12.96 1.87 -71.83
C SER A 8 -13.12 0.34 -71.77
N VAL A 9 -14.33 -0.24 -71.74
CA VAL A 9 -15.43 -0.06 -72.71
C VAL A 9 -16.81 -0.21 -72.05
N ILE A 10 -17.68 0.76 -72.34
CA ILE A 10 -19.15 0.73 -72.24
C ILE A 10 -19.71 0.00 -73.47
N HIS A 11 -20.80 -0.77 -73.30
CA HIS A 11 -21.84 -1.21 -74.27
C HIS A 11 -22.06 -2.73 -74.18
N GLY A 12 -23.26 -3.26 -73.95
CA GLY A 12 -24.58 -2.65 -73.89
C GLY A 12 -25.63 -3.70 -73.52
N GLY A 13 -26.86 -3.25 -73.28
CA GLY A 13 -27.97 -4.17 -73.00
C GLY A 13 -29.18 -3.48 -72.37
N PHE A 14 -29.64 -2.39 -72.97
CA PHE A 14 -30.96 -1.81 -72.69
C PHE A 14 -31.94 -2.43 -73.68
N GLN A 15 -32.80 -3.36 -73.25
CA GLN A 15 -34.08 -3.63 -73.91
C GLN A 15 -35.13 -4.13 -72.90
N MET A 16 -36.33 -3.59 -73.07
CA MET A 16 -37.62 -3.93 -72.44
C MET A 16 -37.98 -3.23 -71.12
N ILE A 17 -38.37 -1.97 -71.26
CA ILE A 17 -39.52 -1.39 -70.57
C ILE A 17 -40.75 -1.67 -71.45
N ASP A 18 -41.66 -2.53 -70.99
CA ASP A 18 -43.12 -2.40 -71.12
C ASP A 18 -43.80 -3.72 -70.75
N SER A 19 -43.85 -4.02 -69.45
CA SER A 19 -44.97 -4.74 -68.83
C SER A 19 -44.80 -4.69 -67.31
N TYR A 20 -45.90 -4.72 -66.56
CA TYR A 20 -46.02 -4.54 -65.10
C TYR A 20 -46.27 -3.11 -64.59
N ARG A 21 -47.20 -2.44 -65.28
CA ARG A 21 -48.11 -1.49 -64.65
C ARG A 21 -49.17 -2.25 -63.84
N LYS A 22 -48.80 -2.71 -62.64
CA LYS A 22 -49.66 -3.09 -61.49
C LYS A 22 -48.85 -3.98 -60.54
N MET A 23 -48.09 -3.38 -59.63
CA MET A 23 -47.75 -4.06 -58.37
C MET A 23 -47.52 -3.02 -57.26
N SER A 24 -48.07 -3.37 -56.10
CA SER A 24 -48.34 -2.54 -54.93
C SER A 24 -47.12 -1.85 -54.33
N PHE A 25 -47.30 -0.59 -53.92
CA PHE A 25 -46.37 0.29 -53.20
C PHE A 25 -45.92 -0.22 -51.81
N HIS A 26 -46.22 -1.47 -51.44
CA HIS A 26 -45.91 -2.06 -50.12
C HIS A 26 -44.60 -2.85 -50.04
N LYS A 27 -43.74 -2.84 -51.07
CA LYS A 27 -42.46 -3.57 -51.04
C LYS A 27 -41.20 -2.75 -51.35
N ILE A 28 -41.30 -1.42 -51.34
CA ILE A 28 -40.14 -0.50 -51.53
C ILE A 28 -39.81 0.28 -50.24
N ILE A 29 -40.43 -0.04 -49.10
CA ILE A 29 -40.05 0.49 -47.77
C ILE A 29 -39.26 -0.55 -46.93
N ILE A 30 -39.10 -1.78 -47.41
CA ILE A 30 -38.34 -2.84 -46.69
C ILE A 30 -36.89 -2.95 -47.21
N GLY A 31 -36.53 -2.24 -48.29
CA GLY A 31 -35.18 -2.28 -48.88
C GLY A 31 -34.21 -1.19 -48.42
N ILE A 32 -34.64 -0.20 -47.63
CA ILE A 32 -33.81 0.95 -47.18
C ILE A 32 -33.71 1.02 -45.64
N LEU A 33 -34.21 0.01 -44.92
CA LEU A 33 -34.17 -0.05 -43.45
C LEU A 33 -33.41 -1.26 -42.88
N ILE A 34 -32.56 -1.90 -43.67
CA ILE A 34 -31.67 -2.98 -43.22
C ILE A 34 -30.22 -2.72 -43.72
N LEU A 35 -29.68 -1.57 -43.36
CA LEU A 35 -28.25 -1.32 -43.22
C LEU A 35 -27.95 -0.49 -41.95
N ALA A 36 -28.82 -0.59 -40.94
CA ALA A 36 -28.46 -0.26 -39.57
C ALA A 36 -27.90 -1.54 -38.94
N SER A 37 -26.58 -1.69 -39.06
CA SER A 37 -25.68 -2.48 -38.21
C SER A 37 -26.36 -3.41 -37.19
N CYS A 38 -26.53 -4.67 -37.55
CA CYS A 38 -26.62 -5.77 -36.59
C CYS A 38 -25.28 -5.93 -35.87
N SER A 39 -25.04 -5.09 -34.86
CA SER A 39 -24.18 -5.47 -33.74
C SER A 39 -25.14 -6.01 -32.69
N GLY A 40 -25.24 -7.33 -32.56
CA GLY A 40 -25.94 -7.91 -31.41
C GLY A 40 -25.39 -7.32 -30.11
N PRO A 41 -26.18 -7.25 -29.03
CA PRO A 41 -25.71 -6.72 -27.76
C PRO A 41 -24.45 -7.49 -27.36
N LYS A 42 -23.31 -6.78 -27.34
CA LYS A 42 -22.05 -7.34 -26.83
C LYS A 42 -22.35 -7.80 -25.41
N GLU A 43 -22.17 -9.09 -25.12
CA GLU A 43 -22.28 -9.62 -23.76
C GLU A 43 -21.34 -8.83 -22.86
N SER A 44 -21.91 -7.93 -22.08
CA SER A 44 -21.17 -7.19 -21.08
C SER A 44 -20.80 -8.14 -19.96
N LYS A 45 -19.50 -8.25 -19.65
CA LYS A 45 -19.05 -9.00 -18.48
C LYS A 45 -18.90 -8.05 -17.31
N ASP A 46 -19.45 -8.46 -16.17
CA ASP A 46 -19.24 -7.75 -14.92
C ASP A 46 -17.76 -7.80 -14.50
N ALA A 47 -17.31 -6.76 -13.82
CA ALA A 47 -16.00 -6.68 -13.20
C ALA A 47 -16.08 -5.90 -11.89
N TYR A 48 -15.02 -5.93 -11.11
CA TYR A 48 -14.93 -5.24 -9.83
C TYR A 48 -13.74 -4.29 -9.84
N ILE A 49 -13.90 -3.10 -9.26
CA ILE A 49 -12.77 -2.20 -9.03
C ILE A 49 -11.84 -2.82 -7.99
N LYS A 50 -10.57 -3.03 -8.34
CA LYS A 50 -9.53 -3.54 -7.43
C LYS A 50 -8.47 -2.50 -7.03
N ALA A 51 -8.60 -1.26 -7.49
CA ALA A 51 -7.73 -0.18 -7.02
C ALA A 51 -8.05 0.13 -5.56
N LYS A 52 -7.08 0.00 -4.63
CA LYS A 52 -7.27 0.17 -3.18
C LYS A 52 -7.83 1.54 -2.79
N LEU A 53 -7.37 2.57 -3.50
CA LEU A 53 -7.88 3.94 -3.38
C LEU A 53 -9.12 4.17 -4.27
N GLY A 54 -9.76 3.15 -4.83
CA GLY A 54 -10.72 3.35 -5.91
C GLY A 54 -10.08 3.98 -7.16
N VAL A 55 -10.93 4.39 -8.11
CA VAL A 55 -10.51 5.03 -9.35
C VAL A 55 -11.10 6.42 -9.41
N GLU A 56 -10.25 7.44 -9.42
CA GLU A 56 -10.67 8.80 -9.72
C GLU A 56 -10.93 8.94 -11.23
N LEU A 57 -12.07 9.53 -11.56
CA LEU A 57 -12.56 9.74 -12.91
C LEU A 57 -12.23 11.16 -13.35
N GLU A 58 -12.22 11.41 -14.66
CA GLU A 58 -11.84 12.71 -15.23
C GLU A 58 -12.72 13.89 -14.74
N ASN A 59 -13.94 13.60 -14.28
CA ASN A 59 -14.87 14.59 -13.72
C ASN A 59 -14.67 14.82 -12.21
N GLY A 60 -13.64 14.23 -11.59
CA GLY A 60 -13.38 14.27 -10.14
C GLY A 60 -14.27 13.34 -9.31
N GLU A 61 -15.17 12.57 -9.93
CA GLU A 61 -15.90 11.50 -9.25
C GLU A 61 -14.94 10.33 -8.96
N ARG A 62 -15.23 9.54 -7.93
CA ARG A 62 -14.39 8.40 -7.55
C ARG A 62 -15.24 7.14 -7.52
N ILE A 63 -14.82 6.10 -8.25
CA ILE A 63 -15.41 4.77 -8.16
C ILE A 63 -14.70 4.01 -7.03
N PRO A 64 -15.40 3.66 -5.93
CA PRO A 64 -14.79 2.98 -4.81
C PRO A 64 -14.21 1.61 -5.17
N PHE A 65 -13.20 1.19 -4.41
CA PHE A 65 -12.72 -0.19 -4.39
C PHE A 65 -13.87 -1.17 -4.11
N GLY A 66 -13.85 -2.34 -4.74
CA GLY A 66 -14.86 -3.38 -4.57
C GLY A 66 -16.17 -3.17 -5.32
N ILE A 67 -16.39 -1.98 -5.92
CA ILE A 67 -17.61 -1.71 -6.68
C ILE A 67 -17.66 -2.55 -7.94
N LYS A 68 -18.82 -3.19 -8.12
CA LYS A 68 -19.16 -3.91 -9.35
C LYS A 68 -19.46 -2.90 -10.46
N VAL A 69 -18.82 -3.08 -11.61
CA VAL A 69 -18.97 -2.26 -12.82
C VAL A 69 -19.21 -3.15 -14.02
N GLN A 70 -19.94 -2.66 -15.01
CA GLN A 70 -20.22 -3.39 -16.25
C GLN A 70 -19.15 -3.04 -17.28
N LYS A 71 -18.44 -4.03 -17.85
CA LYS A 71 -17.54 -3.78 -18.98
C LYS A 71 -18.34 -3.64 -20.26
N LEU A 72 -18.10 -2.55 -21.01
CA LEU A 72 -18.76 -2.26 -22.28
C LEU A 72 -18.00 -2.83 -23.49
N GLU A 73 -16.72 -3.15 -23.31
CA GLU A 73 -15.89 -3.78 -24.32
C GLU A 73 -15.27 -5.09 -23.81
N ASN A 74 -15.20 -6.10 -24.67
CA ASN A 74 -14.48 -7.33 -24.39
C ASN A 74 -12.98 -6.98 -24.41
N PRO A 75 -12.21 -7.25 -23.33
CA PRO A 75 -10.80 -6.93 -23.32
C PRO A 75 -10.10 -7.80 -24.36
N ASP A 76 -9.57 -7.19 -25.40
CA ASP A 76 -8.25 -7.66 -25.84
C ASP A 76 -7.35 -7.47 -24.63
N SER A 77 -6.77 -8.57 -24.14
CA SER A 77 -5.87 -8.60 -22.97
C SER A 77 -4.67 -7.67 -23.09
N ALA A 78 -4.45 -7.07 -24.26
CA ALA A 78 -3.39 -6.11 -24.56
C ALA A 78 -3.81 -4.63 -24.40
N LYS A 79 -5.08 -4.30 -24.16
CA LYS A 79 -5.49 -2.89 -24.00
C LYS A 79 -5.23 -2.39 -22.59
N GLU A 80 -4.47 -1.30 -22.50
CA GLU A 80 -4.13 -0.61 -21.25
C GLU A 80 -5.36 -0.04 -20.54
N PHE A 81 -6.39 0.37 -21.30
CA PHE A 81 -7.65 0.94 -20.80
C PHE A 81 -8.87 0.18 -21.32
N VAL A 82 -9.95 0.19 -20.53
CA VAL A 82 -11.24 -0.41 -20.87
C VAL A 82 -12.39 0.51 -20.50
N LYS A 83 -13.42 0.52 -21.34
CA LYS A 83 -14.68 1.23 -21.07
C LYS A 83 -15.55 0.44 -20.11
N ILE A 84 -15.99 1.13 -19.05
CA ILE A 84 -16.92 0.62 -18.06
C ILE A 84 -18.17 1.50 -18.00
N LEU A 85 -19.29 0.93 -17.54
CA LEU A 85 -20.47 1.66 -17.13
C LEU A 85 -20.54 1.71 -15.60
N HIS A 86 -20.65 2.92 -15.05
CA HIS A 86 -20.87 3.17 -13.63
C HIS A 86 -21.86 4.33 -13.48
N ASN A 87 -22.89 4.18 -12.64
CA ASN A 87 -23.96 5.18 -12.45
C ASN A 87 -24.53 5.70 -13.79
N GLU A 88 -24.81 4.78 -14.72
CA GLU A 88 -25.35 5.07 -16.07
C GLU A 88 -24.43 5.93 -16.97
N LYS A 89 -23.18 6.14 -16.56
CA LYS A 89 -22.16 6.89 -17.32
C LYS A 89 -21.01 5.99 -17.73
N GLU A 90 -20.45 6.26 -18.92
CA GLU A 90 -19.29 5.55 -19.44
C GLU A 90 -17.99 6.20 -18.96
N TYR A 91 -17.04 5.37 -18.52
CA TYR A 91 -15.71 5.81 -18.13
C TYR A 91 -14.64 4.92 -18.74
N SER A 92 -13.51 5.49 -19.13
CA SER A 92 -12.32 4.75 -19.56
C SER A 92 -11.35 4.64 -18.39
N ILE A 93 -11.06 3.41 -17.94
CA ILE A 93 -10.17 3.20 -16.80
C ILE A 93 -9.06 2.18 -17.14
N PRO A 94 -7.89 2.27 -16.48
CA PRO A 94 -6.84 1.28 -16.66
C PRO A 94 -7.33 -0.14 -16.34
N THR A 95 -7.05 -1.09 -17.22
CA THR A 95 -7.43 -2.51 -17.06
C THR A 95 -6.85 -3.11 -15.76
N LYS A 96 -5.68 -2.60 -15.32
CA LYS A 96 -5.05 -2.96 -14.05
C LYS A 96 -5.88 -2.63 -12.81
N TYR A 97 -6.93 -1.82 -12.91
CA TYR A 97 -7.84 -1.52 -11.80
C TYR A 97 -9.08 -2.40 -11.76
N LEU A 98 -9.17 -3.41 -12.64
CA LEU A 98 -10.29 -4.35 -12.66
C LEU A 98 -9.89 -5.75 -12.21
N SER A 99 -10.82 -6.41 -11.53
CA SER A 99 -10.81 -7.84 -11.25
C SER A 99 -12.03 -8.52 -11.87
N SER A 100 -11.87 -9.78 -12.28
CA SER A 100 -12.99 -10.63 -12.69
C SER A 100 -13.70 -11.29 -11.51
N THR A 101 -13.10 -11.26 -10.32
CA THR A 101 -13.68 -11.78 -9.08
C THR A 101 -13.93 -10.64 -8.09
N PRO A 102 -14.99 -10.71 -7.28
CA PRO A 102 -15.21 -9.74 -6.22
C PRO A 102 -14.04 -9.79 -5.23
N PRO A 103 -13.46 -8.64 -4.84
CA PRO A 103 -12.41 -8.62 -3.83
C PRO A 103 -13.00 -8.98 -2.46
N ARG A 104 -12.27 -9.78 -1.70
CA ARG A 104 -12.61 -10.12 -0.32
C ARG A 104 -12.03 -9.08 0.63
N ILE A 105 -12.87 -8.16 1.09
CA ILE A 105 -12.43 -7.06 1.95
C ILE A 105 -12.80 -7.36 3.39
N GLN A 106 -11.80 -7.40 4.27
CA GLN A 106 -11.99 -7.43 5.72
C GLN A 106 -12.04 -6.01 6.27
N PHE A 107 -12.78 -5.81 7.36
CA PHE A 107 -12.70 -4.58 8.15
C PHE A 107 -12.41 -4.84 9.63
N ALA A 108 -11.97 -3.80 10.33
CA ALA A 108 -11.87 -3.73 11.78
C ALA A 108 -12.37 -2.36 12.29
N ILE A 109 -13.16 -2.35 13.36
CA ILE A 109 -13.68 -1.11 13.96
C ILE A 109 -12.59 -0.39 14.77
N ILE A 110 -12.41 0.90 14.53
CA ILE A 110 -11.43 1.74 15.26
C ILE A 110 -12.07 2.78 16.18
N GLU A 111 -13.39 2.94 16.15
CA GLU A 111 -14.10 3.87 17.02
C GLU A 111 -14.06 3.38 18.49
N PRO A 112 -13.43 4.12 19.43
CA PRO A 112 -13.31 3.69 20.82
C PRO A 112 -14.65 3.44 21.51
N GLN A 113 -15.68 4.22 21.16
CA GLN A 113 -17.03 4.06 21.71
C GLN A 113 -17.85 2.95 21.02
N GLY A 114 -17.26 2.27 20.05
CA GLY A 114 -17.93 1.30 19.19
C GLY A 114 -18.75 1.95 18.07
N LEU A 115 -19.08 1.16 17.06
CA LEU A 115 -19.74 1.63 15.83
C LEU A 115 -21.17 1.11 15.74
N ASN A 116 -22.11 1.98 15.39
CA ASN A 116 -23.50 1.58 15.17
C ASN A 116 -23.64 0.75 13.89
N PHE A 117 -24.19 -0.45 14.03
CA PHE A 117 -24.57 -1.33 12.94
C PHE A 117 -26.06 -1.15 12.65
N ARG A 118 -26.41 -0.82 11.41
CA ARG A 118 -27.74 -0.32 11.04
C ARG A 118 -28.42 -1.18 9.97
N GLU A 119 -29.73 -1.06 9.86
CA GLU A 119 -30.52 -1.81 8.87
C GLU A 119 -30.31 -1.32 7.43
N GLY A 120 -29.84 -0.08 7.24
CA GLY A 120 -29.58 0.50 5.93
C GLY A 120 -28.42 1.51 5.92
N PRO A 121 -27.98 1.94 4.73
CA PRO A 121 -26.84 2.83 4.54
C PRO A 121 -27.22 4.29 4.87
N GLY A 122 -27.22 4.63 6.16
CA GLY A 122 -27.52 5.98 6.62
C GLY A 122 -27.79 6.08 8.13
N THR A 123 -27.61 7.28 8.70
CA THR A 123 -27.87 7.52 10.14
C THR A 123 -29.35 7.53 10.50
N GLN A 124 -30.22 7.71 9.51
CA GLN A 124 -31.68 7.64 9.62
C GLN A 124 -32.22 6.22 9.77
N PHE A 125 -31.46 5.20 9.37
CA PHE A 125 -31.90 3.81 9.49
C PHE A 125 -31.78 3.31 10.93
N PRO A 126 -32.70 2.43 11.39
CA PRO A 126 -32.66 1.88 12.73
C PRO A 126 -31.32 1.21 13.05
N LYS A 127 -30.92 1.33 14.32
CA LYS A 127 -29.74 0.64 14.86
C LYS A 127 -30.10 -0.80 15.20
N ILE A 128 -29.39 -1.75 14.61
CA ILE A 128 -29.44 -3.18 14.97
C ILE A 128 -28.69 -3.40 16.28
N SER A 129 -27.46 -2.90 16.37
CA SER A 129 -26.59 -3.01 17.54
C SER A 129 -25.48 -1.95 17.50
N THR A 130 -24.71 -1.86 18.59
CA THR A 130 -23.43 -1.14 18.61
C THR A 130 -22.32 -2.18 18.73
N LEU A 131 -21.41 -2.19 17.77
CA LEU A 131 -20.31 -3.15 17.69
C LEU A 131 -19.08 -2.58 18.42
N PRO A 132 -18.43 -3.32 19.32
CA PRO A 132 -17.25 -2.86 20.05
C PRO A 132 -16.06 -2.53 19.11
N MET A 133 -15.15 -1.67 19.58
CA MET A 133 -13.84 -1.48 18.96
C MET A 133 -13.13 -2.83 18.76
N GLY A 134 -12.39 -2.96 17.65
CA GLY A 134 -11.70 -4.21 17.30
C GLY A 134 -12.57 -5.29 16.68
N THR A 135 -13.91 -5.13 16.63
CA THR A 135 -14.78 -6.08 15.91
C THR A 135 -14.36 -6.16 14.45
N LYS A 136 -14.18 -7.39 13.95
CA LYS A 136 -13.78 -7.68 12.57
C LYS A 136 -14.91 -8.34 11.80
N GLY A 137 -14.91 -8.16 10.48
CA GLY A 137 -15.85 -8.82 9.58
C GLY A 137 -15.48 -8.68 8.13
N LEU A 138 -16.31 -9.22 7.24
CA LEU A 138 -16.15 -9.08 5.79
C LEU A 138 -17.15 -8.08 5.24
N ILE A 139 -16.72 -7.26 4.29
CA ILE A 139 -17.59 -6.39 3.52
C ILE A 139 -18.22 -7.23 2.41
N SER A 140 -19.54 -7.25 2.36
CA SER A 140 -20.30 -7.93 1.31
C SER A 140 -20.82 -6.99 0.24
N GLU A 141 -21.01 -5.70 0.57
CA GLU A 141 -21.63 -4.71 -0.31
C GLU A 141 -21.18 -3.29 0.08
N ILE A 142 -21.18 -2.37 -0.89
CA ILE A 142 -20.80 -0.97 -0.68
C ILE A 142 -21.89 -0.09 -1.29
N GLU A 143 -22.39 0.88 -0.52
CA GLU A 143 -23.20 1.97 -1.03
C GLU A 143 -22.26 2.94 -1.77
N PRO A 144 -22.40 3.10 -3.10
CA PRO A 144 -21.46 3.88 -3.90
C PRO A 144 -21.49 5.39 -3.59
N LYS A 145 -22.51 5.88 -2.87
CA LYS A 145 -22.57 7.27 -2.44
C LYS A 145 -21.71 7.54 -1.19
N MET A 146 -20.89 8.60 -1.24
CA MET A 146 -20.19 9.11 -0.07
C MET A 146 -21.11 9.93 0.84
N PHE A 147 -20.85 9.83 2.14
CA PHE A 147 -21.50 10.58 3.18
C PHE A 147 -20.45 11.21 4.08
N THR A 148 -20.78 12.35 4.68
CA THR A 148 -19.97 12.96 5.74
C THR A 148 -20.73 12.86 7.05
N ILE A 149 -20.14 12.16 8.03
CA ILE A 149 -20.72 11.93 9.36
C ILE A 149 -19.65 12.29 10.38
N GLN A 150 -19.96 13.23 11.28
CA GLN A 150 -19.03 13.69 12.32
C GLN A 150 -17.64 14.06 11.77
N LYS A 151 -17.62 14.84 10.68
CA LYS A 151 -16.42 15.28 9.94
C LYS A 151 -15.63 14.17 9.22
N GLN A 152 -16.03 12.90 9.36
CA GLN A 152 -15.47 11.81 8.57
C GLN A 152 -16.25 11.63 7.27
N THR A 153 -15.55 11.55 6.15
CA THR A 153 -16.15 11.27 4.83
C THR A 153 -15.86 9.83 4.43
N GLY A 154 -16.88 9.10 4.03
CA GLY A 154 -16.76 7.68 3.72
C GLY A 154 -18.02 7.11 3.07
N TYR A 155 -18.03 5.78 2.94
CA TYR A 155 -19.12 5.00 2.37
C TYR A 155 -19.86 4.24 3.45
N TRP A 156 -21.03 3.69 3.11
CA TRP A 156 -21.64 2.65 3.93
C TRP A 156 -21.26 1.28 3.37
N PHE A 157 -20.81 0.40 4.25
CA PHE A 157 -20.49 -0.97 3.92
C PHE A 157 -21.50 -1.90 4.56
N SER A 158 -21.96 -2.89 3.82
CA SER A 158 -22.76 -3.96 4.38
C SER A 158 -21.87 -5.12 4.82
N SER A 159 -22.24 -5.74 5.93
CA SER A 159 -21.62 -6.95 6.45
C SER A 159 -22.67 -7.85 7.09
N GLU A 160 -22.32 -9.11 7.32
CA GLU A 160 -23.08 -10.04 8.14
C GLU A 160 -22.31 -10.35 9.42
N ILE A 161 -22.88 -9.98 10.57
CA ILE A 161 -22.28 -10.20 11.89
C ILE A 161 -23.29 -10.94 12.75
N ASN A 162 -22.87 -12.05 13.35
CA ASN A 162 -23.72 -12.89 14.19
C ASN A 162 -25.05 -13.28 13.50
N GLY A 163 -24.98 -13.60 12.20
CA GLY A 163 -26.13 -13.99 11.39
C GLY A 163 -27.10 -12.85 11.03
N LYS A 164 -26.72 -11.58 11.27
CA LYS A 164 -27.51 -10.41 10.89
C LYS A 164 -26.78 -9.59 9.85
N LYS A 165 -27.42 -9.38 8.69
CA LYS A 165 -26.98 -8.41 7.69
C LYS A 165 -27.29 -7.00 8.18
N GLY A 166 -26.35 -6.08 8.01
CA GLY A 166 -26.50 -4.68 8.35
C GLY A 166 -25.42 -3.82 7.71
N TRP A 167 -25.37 -2.55 8.10
CA TRP A 167 -24.54 -1.52 7.49
C TRP A 167 -23.74 -0.75 8.54
N LEU A 168 -22.50 -0.41 8.19
CA LEU A 168 -21.55 0.33 9.01
C LEU A 168 -20.86 1.40 8.16
N PHE A 169 -20.48 2.51 8.78
CA PHE A 169 -19.90 3.65 8.07
C PHE A 169 -18.37 3.53 8.04
N SER A 170 -17.79 3.68 6.85
CA SER A 170 -16.37 3.43 6.61
C SER A 170 -15.43 4.44 7.28
N GLY A 171 -15.93 5.63 7.64
CA GLY A 171 -15.13 6.65 8.34
C GLY A 171 -14.65 6.23 9.74
N PHE A 172 -15.10 5.09 10.26
CA PHE A 172 -14.80 4.59 11.59
C PHE A 172 -14.26 3.15 11.60
N ILE A 173 -13.78 2.67 10.46
CA ILE A 173 -13.18 1.34 10.32
C ILE A 173 -11.90 1.39 9.48
N LEU A 174 -11.04 0.38 9.67
CA LEU A 174 -9.95 0.06 8.76
C LEU A 174 -10.37 -1.08 7.83
N THR A 175 -9.86 -1.09 6.59
CA THR A 175 -10.13 -2.15 5.61
C THR A 175 -8.85 -2.80 5.09
N LYS A 176 -8.91 -4.11 4.82
CA LYS A 176 -7.81 -4.93 4.27
C LYS A 176 -8.32 -5.81 3.14
N ASP A 177 -7.63 -5.84 2.01
CA ASP A 177 -7.90 -6.79 0.92
C ASP A 177 -7.28 -8.16 1.25
N LEU A 178 -8.05 -9.23 1.13
CA LEU A 178 -7.63 -10.61 1.40
C LEU A 178 -7.25 -11.37 0.13
N ASP A 179 -7.58 -10.86 -1.07
CA ASP A 179 -7.27 -11.52 -2.35
C ASP A 179 -5.93 -11.06 -2.94
N GLU A 180 -5.28 -10.09 -2.31
CA GLU A 180 -3.90 -9.74 -2.61
C GLU A 180 -3.04 -10.98 -2.31
N LYS A 181 -2.44 -11.59 -3.34
CA LYS A 181 -1.28 -12.49 -3.16
C LYS A 181 -0.11 -11.62 -2.70
N THR A 182 -0.21 -11.11 -1.49
CA THR A 182 0.95 -10.67 -0.72
C THR A 182 1.83 -11.90 -0.57
N GLU A 183 2.98 -11.91 -1.25
CA GLU A 183 4.14 -12.65 -0.77
C GLU A 183 4.31 -12.27 0.71
N SER A 184 3.91 -13.19 1.60
CA SER A 184 4.04 -13.14 3.05
C SER A 184 4.12 -11.73 3.66
N VAL A 185 3.03 -10.96 3.59
CA VAL A 185 2.83 -9.86 4.52
C VAL A 185 2.08 -10.46 5.71
N ASP A 186 2.84 -10.89 6.73
CA ASP A 186 2.34 -11.17 8.07
C ASP A 186 1.69 -9.89 8.62
N SER A 187 0.44 -9.67 8.24
CA SER A 187 -0.37 -8.49 8.57
C SER A 187 -1.48 -8.90 9.51
N ASP A 188 -1.07 -9.40 10.68
CA ASP A 188 -1.84 -9.24 11.89
C ASP A 188 -1.13 -8.17 12.75
N SER A 189 -1.46 -6.91 12.49
CA SER A 189 -1.58 -5.93 13.56
C SER A 189 -2.33 -4.70 13.08
N GLU A 190 -3.13 -4.19 14.01
CA GLU A 190 -3.98 -3.02 14.04
C GLU A 190 -3.31 -1.70 13.62
N GLY A 191 -2.63 -1.60 12.48
CA GLY A 191 -1.99 -0.37 11.98
C GLY A 191 -0.90 0.22 12.90
N ARG A 192 -0.63 -0.39 14.05
CA ARG A 192 0.23 0.10 15.14
C ARG A 192 1.49 -0.75 15.35
N GLY A 193 1.64 -1.83 14.59
CA GLY A 193 2.83 -2.67 14.61
C GLY A 193 3.92 -2.16 13.68
N PHE A 194 5.17 -2.45 14.02
CA PHE A 194 6.32 -2.22 13.16
C PHE A 194 6.19 -3.03 11.86
N HIS A 195 6.27 -2.34 10.72
CA HIS A 195 6.17 -2.97 9.41
C HIS A 195 7.55 -3.29 8.87
N PHE A 196 7.85 -4.58 8.73
CA PHE A 196 8.99 -5.01 7.94
C PHE A 196 8.65 -4.90 6.46
N SER A 197 9.44 -4.12 5.73
CA SER A 197 9.41 -4.09 4.27
C SER A 197 10.39 -5.11 3.70
N PHE A 198 10.06 -5.63 2.53
CA PHE A 198 10.94 -6.49 1.74
C PHE A 198 11.61 -5.62 0.67
N PRO A 199 12.93 -5.38 0.75
CA PRO A 199 13.63 -4.67 -0.32
C PRO A 199 13.54 -5.46 -1.61
N ALA A 200 13.49 -4.76 -2.75
CA ALA A 200 13.50 -5.40 -4.04
C ALA A 200 14.75 -6.28 -4.17
N SER A 201 14.54 -7.57 -4.47
CA SER A 201 15.64 -8.49 -4.78
C SER A 201 15.90 -8.46 -6.28
N GLU A 202 17.14 -8.19 -6.65
CA GLU A 202 17.62 -8.27 -8.02
C GLU A 202 18.58 -9.47 -8.19
N THR A 203 18.72 -9.97 -9.42
CA THR A 203 19.76 -10.96 -9.72
C THR A 203 21.10 -10.24 -9.89
N PRO A 204 22.25 -10.86 -9.55
CA PRO A 204 23.56 -10.24 -9.70
C PRO A 204 23.83 -9.69 -11.10
N ASP A 205 23.32 -10.40 -12.12
CA ASP A 205 23.51 -10.04 -13.54
C ASP A 205 22.77 -8.76 -13.93
N SER A 206 21.61 -8.45 -13.32
CA SER A 206 20.89 -7.19 -13.61
C SER A 206 21.64 -5.98 -13.07
N VAL A 207 22.38 -6.15 -11.98
CA VAL A 207 23.04 -5.05 -11.26
C VAL A 207 24.43 -4.77 -11.81
N ILE A 208 25.20 -5.81 -12.15
CA ILE A 208 26.51 -5.66 -12.82
C ILE A 208 26.35 -4.96 -14.18
N SER A 209 25.16 -5.02 -14.79
CA SER A 209 24.85 -4.30 -16.03
C SER A 209 24.60 -2.79 -15.89
N ARG A 210 24.39 -2.27 -14.65
CA ARG A 210 24.31 -0.82 -14.40
C ARG A 210 25.71 -0.23 -14.45
N SER A 211 26.15 0.19 -15.64
CA SER A 211 27.46 0.77 -15.95
C SER A 211 27.75 2.13 -15.29
N GLY A 212 27.14 2.44 -14.15
CA GLY A 212 27.15 3.75 -13.50
C GLY A 212 27.54 3.76 -12.02
N PHE A 213 27.75 2.62 -11.36
CA PHE A 213 28.07 2.60 -9.92
C PHE A 213 29.53 2.22 -9.63
N GLU A 214 30.14 2.93 -8.68
CA GLU A 214 31.45 2.63 -8.09
C GLU A 214 31.29 2.09 -6.67
N VAL A 215 32.00 1.01 -6.35
CA VAL A 215 32.06 0.46 -4.99
C VAL A 215 33.03 1.32 -4.18
N LEU A 216 32.50 2.14 -3.26
CA LEU A 216 33.31 2.95 -2.35
C LEU A 216 33.89 2.13 -1.20
N GLN A 217 33.09 1.22 -0.66
CA GLN A 217 33.47 0.37 0.46
C GLN A 217 32.80 -0.99 0.32
N SER A 218 33.52 -2.06 0.69
CA SER A 218 32.99 -3.42 0.75
C SER A 218 33.42 -4.06 2.06
N THR A 219 32.48 -4.67 2.77
CA THR A 219 32.74 -5.41 4.02
C THR A 219 32.15 -6.80 3.91
N ASP A 220 32.99 -7.81 4.05
CA ASP A 220 32.60 -9.22 3.96
C ASP A 220 32.30 -9.79 5.34
N PHE A 221 31.16 -10.47 5.44
CA PHE A 221 30.75 -11.29 6.57
C PHE A 221 30.63 -12.74 6.11
N SER A 222 30.53 -13.67 7.06
CA SER A 222 30.49 -15.11 6.76
C SER A 222 29.32 -15.52 5.85
N LYS A 223 28.21 -14.76 5.84
CA LYS A 223 26.99 -15.08 5.10
C LYS A 223 26.58 -14.04 4.05
N TYR A 224 27.20 -12.87 4.04
CA TYR A 224 26.87 -11.78 3.12
C TYR A 224 27.99 -10.75 3.00
N THR A 225 27.93 -9.96 1.95
CA THR A 225 28.79 -8.80 1.73
C THR A 225 27.93 -7.55 1.72
N ILE A 226 28.36 -6.52 2.46
CA ILE A 226 27.78 -5.18 2.40
C ILE A 226 28.67 -4.31 1.51
N GLN A 227 28.07 -3.65 0.52
CA GLN A 227 28.75 -2.74 -0.40
C GLN A 227 28.10 -1.36 -0.35
N HIS A 228 28.92 -0.34 -0.14
CA HIS A 228 28.52 1.06 -0.31
C HIS A 228 28.87 1.48 -1.73
N LEU A 229 27.86 1.81 -2.51
CA LEU A 229 27.95 2.16 -3.91
C LEU A 229 27.68 3.66 -4.08
N LYS A 230 28.35 4.27 -5.06
CA LYS A 230 28.10 5.64 -5.51
C LYS A 230 27.79 5.65 -6.99
N ASN A 231 26.71 6.32 -7.37
CA ASN A 231 26.38 6.58 -8.76
C ASN A 231 27.33 7.65 -9.32
N ASN A 232 28.10 7.28 -10.35
CA ASN A 232 29.03 8.11 -11.10
C ASN A 232 28.35 8.94 -12.19
N GLN A 233 27.08 8.66 -12.49
CA GLN A 233 26.24 9.48 -13.37
C GLN A 233 24.92 9.77 -12.65
N PRO A 234 24.94 10.61 -11.61
CA PRO A 234 23.69 11.07 -11.03
C PRO A 234 22.90 11.84 -12.10
N ASP A 235 21.61 11.57 -12.20
CA ASP A 235 20.72 12.38 -13.05
C ASP A 235 20.87 13.86 -12.66
N GLU A 236 20.76 14.78 -13.62
CA GLU A 236 20.97 16.22 -13.37
C GLU A 236 20.07 16.78 -12.25
N PHE A 237 18.93 16.15 -12.00
CA PHE A 237 17.97 16.49 -10.95
C PHE A 237 18.24 15.82 -9.59
N ASP A 238 19.16 14.86 -9.52
CA ASP A 238 19.41 14.01 -8.35
C ASP A 238 20.90 13.92 -7.97
N GLN A 239 21.60 15.05 -8.08
CA GLN A 239 23.04 15.13 -7.76
C GLN A 239 23.35 14.82 -6.28
N SER A 240 22.34 14.78 -5.41
CA SER A 240 22.50 14.57 -3.97
C SER A 240 22.06 13.19 -3.46
N CYS A 241 21.31 12.37 -4.22
CA CYS A 241 20.89 11.02 -3.78
C CYS A 241 21.63 9.89 -4.50
N GLY A 242 22.82 10.15 -5.04
CA GLY A 242 23.62 9.17 -5.78
C GLY A 242 24.31 8.09 -4.93
N PHE A 243 23.84 7.77 -3.72
CA PHE A 243 24.42 6.70 -2.91
C PHE A 243 23.47 5.51 -2.84
N GLU A 244 24.04 4.32 -2.83
CA GLU A 244 23.27 3.09 -2.75
C GLU A 244 23.98 2.11 -1.82
N LEU A 245 23.19 1.50 -0.94
CA LEU A 245 23.64 0.38 -0.12
C LEU A 245 23.19 -0.91 -0.79
N SER A 246 24.16 -1.78 -1.06
CA SER A 246 23.91 -3.10 -1.63
C SER A 246 24.31 -4.19 -0.64
N ILE A 247 23.43 -5.16 -0.43
CA ILE A 247 23.68 -6.33 0.42
C ILE A 247 23.58 -7.57 -0.44
N ARG A 248 24.70 -8.29 -0.57
CA ARG A 248 24.79 -9.54 -1.32
C ARG A 248 24.80 -10.72 -0.37
N VAL A 249 23.80 -11.59 -0.43
CA VAL A 249 23.74 -12.81 0.40
C VAL A 249 24.51 -13.94 -0.28
N THR A 250 25.50 -14.52 0.40
CA THR A 250 26.46 -15.48 -0.19
C THR A 250 25.81 -16.79 -0.62
N GLY A 251 24.77 -17.24 0.09
CA GLY A 251 24.14 -18.55 -0.14
C GLY A 251 23.26 -18.64 -1.39
N ASN A 252 22.55 -17.57 -1.73
CA ASN A 252 21.58 -17.54 -2.84
C ASN A 252 21.94 -16.52 -3.93
N GLN A 253 23.06 -15.81 -3.77
CA GLN A 253 23.50 -14.71 -4.62
C GLN A 253 22.44 -13.62 -4.83
N GLN A 254 21.41 -13.52 -3.98
CA GLN A 254 20.45 -12.44 -4.08
C GLN A 254 21.13 -11.13 -3.69
N LEU A 255 20.83 -10.09 -4.48
CA LEU A 255 21.32 -8.75 -4.26
C LEU A 255 20.16 -7.86 -3.87
N PHE A 256 20.29 -7.18 -2.75
CA PHE A 256 19.28 -6.27 -2.22
C PHE A 256 19.82 -4.85 -2.24
N HIS A 257 18.97 -3.93 -2.67
CA HIS A 257 19.33 -2.56 -2.95
C HIS A 257 18.53 -1.60 -2.10
N PHE A 258 19.22 -0.64 -1.49
CA PHE A 258 18.63 0.46 -0.75
C PHE A 258 19.19 1.75 -1.33
N THR A 259 18.33 2.53 -1.97
CA THR A 259 18.67 3.86 -2.46
C THR A 259 18.51 4.86 -1.33
N GLY A 260 19.48 5.78 -1.20
CA GLY A 260 19.47 6.76 -0.12
C GLY A 260 20.55 7.81 -0.30
N GLY A 261 20.60 8.79 0.59
CA GLY A 261 21.76 9.67 0.66
C GLY A 261 22.94 8.98 1.36
N ASN A 262 23.77 9.75 2.05
CA ASN A 262 24.92 9.17 2.74
C ASN A 262 24.48 8.16 3.81
N PHE A 263 25.02 6.95 3.73
CA PHE A 263 24.83 5.89 4.72
C PHE A 263 25.88 6.00 5.83
N SER A 264 25.45 6.02 7.09
CA SER A 264 26.33 5.83 8.24
C SER A 264 25.94 4.57 9.01
N PHE A 265 26.90 3.70 9.26
CA PHE A 265 26.68 2.47 10.05
C PHE A 265 26.98 2.75 11.52
N SER A 266 26.02 2.46 12.41
CA SER A 266 26.19 2.70 13.84
C SER A 266 26.98 1.60 14.56
N ASN A 267 26.90 0.35 14.09
CA ASN A 267 27.57 -0.78 14.76
C ASN A 267 27.87 -1.97 13.81
N LEU A 268 29.13 -2.08 13.35
CA LEU A 268 29.60 -3.21 12.53
C LEU A 268 29.65 -4.56 13.26
N GLU A 269 29.61 -4.58 14.60
CA GLU A 269 29.61 -5.82 15.38
C GLU A 269 28.25 -6.53 15.30
N SER A 270 27.15 -5.77 15.38
CA SER A 270 25.79 -6.29 15.15
C SER A 270 25.66 -6.89 13.75
N ALA A 271 26.35 -6.29 12.78
CA ALA A 271 26.41 -6.78 11.41
C ALA A 271 27.16 -8.11 11.27
N LYS A 272 27.77 -8.69 12.32
CA LYS A 272 28.23 -10.09 12.26
C LYS A 272 27.09 -11.10 12.45
N ASN A 273 26.01 -10.67 13.08
CA ASN A 273 24.88 -11.52 13.47
C ASN A 273 23.67 -11.37 12.55
N GLY A 274 23.82 -10.74 11.38
CA GLY A 274 22.70 -10.50 10.48
C GLY A 274 21.91 -9.23 10.77
N PHE A 275 22.29 -8.41 11.75
CA PHE A 275 21.58 -7.18 12.11
C PHE A 275 22.40 -5.97 11.68
N ILE A 276 21.98 -5.31 10.61
CA ILE A 276 22.66 -4.16 10.02
C ILE A 276 21.85 -2.93 10.36
N PHE A 277 22.43 -2.04 11.16
CA PHE A 277 21.85 -0.75 11.48
C PHE A 277 22.57 0.33 10.69
N TYR A 278 21.82 1.14 9.97
CA TYR A 278 22.35 2.30 9.27
C TYR A 278 21.39 3.47 9.34
N SER A 279 21.94 4.68 9.26
CA SER A 279 21.16 5.90 9.07
C SER A 279 21.37 6.41 7.65
N THR A 280 20.31 6.86 7.01
CA THR A 280 20.36 7.58 5.73
C THR A 280 20.10 9.05 5.96
N ASN A 281 21.09 9.88 5.58
CA ASN A 281 20.90 11.32 5.50
C ASN A 281 20.49 11.68 4.08
N HIS A 282 19.22 12.01 3.86
CA HIS A 282 18.75 12.48 2.55
C HIS A 282 19.40 13.84 2.24
N CYS A 283 20.41 13.85 1.38
CA CYS A 283 21.07 15.10 0.99
C CYS A 283 20.17 15.86 -0.01
N GLY A 284 19.99 17.17 0.19
CA GLY A 284 19.69 18.12 -0.90
C GLY A 284 18.28 18.73 -0.97
N CYS A 285 17.25 18.15 -0.35
CA CYS A 285 15.90 18.75 -0.36
C CYS A 285 15.55 19.28 1.02
N CYS A 286 15.89 20.54 1.28
CA CYS A 286 15.57 21.47 2.39
C CYS A 286 15.13 21.03 3.80
N CYS A 287 14.65 19.83 4.10
CA CYS A 287 14.13 19.43 5.43
C CYS A 287 14.03 17.89 5.62
N ALA A 288 14.59 17.05 4.74
CA ALA A 288 14.36 15.61 4.85
C ALA A 288 15.02 15.06 6.15
N PRO A 289 14.22 14.47 7.07
CA PRO A 289 14.76 13.90 8.31
C PRO A 289 15.69 12.74 7.97
N SER A 290 16.71 12.52 8.81
CA SER A 290 17.47 11.26 8.71
C SER A 290 16.55 10.10 9.03
N GLU A 291 16.52 9.10 8.17
CA GLU A 291 15.85 7.84 8.46
C GLU A 291 16.86 6.87 9.06
N ASP A 292 16.44 6.16 10.10
CA ASP A 292 17.24 5.07 10.63
C ASP A 292 16.60 3.74 10.26
N ASP A 293 17.42 2.82 9.77
CA ASP A 293 16.99 1.55 9.23
C ASP A 293 17.70 0.39 9.97
N LEU A 294 16.91 -0.63 10.32
CA LEU A 294 17.40 -1.93 10.73
C LEU A 294 17.13 -2.95 9.62
N VAL A 295 18.19 -3.51 9.08
CA VAL A 295 18.14 -4.61 8.12
C VAL A 295 18.52 -5.92 8.79
N ILE A 296 17.64 -6.91 8.66
CA ILE A 296 17.83 -8.26 9.16
C ILE A 296 18.11 -9.17 7.97
N VAL A 297 19.30 -9.75 7.94
CA VAL A 297 19.79 -10.60 6.86
C VAL A 297 19.71 -12.06 7.27
N SER A 298 18.97 -12.84 6.50
CA SER A 298 18.88 -14.29 6.64
C SER A 298 19.38 -15.02 5.42
N ASN A 299 19.40 -16.36 5.47
CA ASN A 299 19.87 -17.18 4.35
C ASN A 299 18.99 -17.02 3.09
N ASP A 300 17.69 -16.78 3.26
CA ASP A 300 16.70 -16.80 2.16
C ASP A 300 16.00 -15.45 1.94
N ARG A 301 16.10 -14.51 2.88
CA ARG A 301 15.42 -13.20 2.78
C ARG A 301 16.15 -12.08 3.51
N ILE A 302 15.88 -10.85 3.11
CA ILE A 302 16.20 -9.65 3.87
C ILE A 302 14.91 -8.98 4.33
N ARG A 303 14.90 -8.49 5.57
CA ARG A 303 13.82 -7.66 6.09
C ARG A 303 14.38 -6.29 6.46
N LYS A 304 13.63 -5.24 6.15
CA LYS A 304 13.99 -3.86 6.49
C LYS A 304 12.93 -3.28 7.42
N LEU A 305 13.36 -2.75 8.55
CA LEU A 305 12.54 -1.96 9.44
C LEU A 305 13.04 -0.51 9.43
N SER A 306 12.21 0.40 8.92
CA SER A 306 12.50 1.83 8.91
C SER A 306 11.82 2.51 10.09
N TYR A 307 12.54 3.39 10.78
CA TYR A 307 11.98 4.19 11.85
C TYR A 307 12.54 5.60 11.84
N GLN A 308 11.67 6.56 12.17
CA GLN A 308 12.09 7.95 12.34
C GLN A 308 12.61 8.12 13.77
N SER A 309 13.92 8.33 13.89
CA SER A 309 14.58 8.70 15.14
C SER A 309 14.72 7.58 16.19
N PHE A 310 15.65 6.64 15.95
CA PHE A 310 15.97 5.63 16.97
C PHE A 310 16.43 6.28 18.28
N GLY A 311 15.82 5.86 19.39
CA GLY A 311 16.23 6.24 20.74
C GLY A 311 15.75 7.60 21.22
N ARG A 312 14.88 8.30 20.47
CA ARG A 312 14.23 9.52 20.97
C ARG A 312 13.09 9.18 21.92
N GLU A 313 12.83 10.08 22.86
CA GLU A 313 11.60 10.06 23.65
C GLU A 313 10.41 10.43 22.77
N GLY A 314 9.23 9.90 23.11
CA GLY A 314 8.01 10.26 22.40
C GLY A 314 7.70 11.74 22.61
N MET A 315 7.33 12.44 21.55
CA MET A 315 7.02 13.87 21.61
C MET A 315 5.72 14.21 20.89
N CYS A 316 5.08 15.25 21.41
CA CYS A 316 3.96 15.93 20.80
C CYS A 316 4.50 17.22 20.20
N ASP A 317 4.48 17.35 18.87
CA ASP A 317 4.93 18.56 18.17
C ASP A 317 3.75 19.20 17.45
N THR A 318 3.70 20.53 17.43
CA THR A 318 2.74 21.27 16.62
C THR A 318 3.49 21.99 15.52
N GLN A 319 3.33 21.53 14.29
CA GLN A 319 3.84 22.27 13.16
C GLN A 319 3.00 23.53 12.93
N GLU A 320 3.65 24.60 12.46
CA GLU A 320 3.03 25.86 12.04
C GLU A 320 1.80 25.56 11.16
N GLY A 321 0.59 25.65 11.71
CA GLY A 321 -0.64 25.31 10.99
C GLY A 321 -1.60 24.32 11.65
N SER A 322 -1.53 24.11 12.98
CA SER A 322 -2.56 23.44 13.81
C SER A 322 -2.71 21.92 13.71
N PHE A 323 -1.74 21.21 13.10
CA PHE A 323 -1.67 19.76 13.17
C PHE A 323 -0.76 19.33 14.31
N LEU A 324 -1.32 18.56 15.26
CA LEU A 324 -0.55 17.85 16.27
C LEU A 324 0.10 16.63 15.61
N MET A 325 1.42 16.63 15.57
CA MET A 325 2.24 15.48 15.22
C MET A 325 2.57 14.72 16.51
N ILE A 326 2.24 13.43 16.52
CA ILE A 326 2.59 12.50 17.59
C ILE A 326 3.75 11.65 17.07
N LEU A 327 4.92 11.79 17.69
CA LEU A 327 6.10 10.98 17.38
C LEU A 327 6.30 10.00 18.52
N ASP A 328 6.24 8.70 18.24
CA ASP A 328 6.49 7.71 19.29
C ASP A 328 7.98 7.64 19.61
N GLY A 329 8.28 7.49 20.89
CA GLY A 329 9.61 7.14 21.34
C GLY A 329 9.84 5.66 21.12
N VAL A 330 10.96 5.28 20.50
CA VAL A 330 11.25 3.88 20.26
C VAL A 330 12.66 3.53 20.66
N GLU A 331 12.78 2.48 21.48
CA GLU A 331 14.03 1.92 21.93
C GLU A 331 14.21 0.50 21.40
N PHE A 332 15.33 0.28 20.72
CA PHE A 332 15.75 -1.03 20.25
C PHE A 332 16.87 -1.55 21.14
N ARG A 333 16.78 -2.82 21.51
CA ARG A 333 17.88 -3.54 22.14
C ARG A 333 18.11 -4.85 21.42
N LEU A 334 19.36 -5.25 21.27
CA LEU A 334 19.75 -6.51 20.67
C LEU A 334 20.53 -7.33 21.67
N ASP A 335 20.02 -8.52 21.92
CA ASP A 335 20.80 -9.61 22.47
C ASP A 335 21.41 -10.39 21.30
N SER A 336 22.69 -10.14 21.05
CA SER A 336 23.44 -10.81 19.99
C SER A 336 23.67 -12.30 20.26
N GLU A 337 23.77 -12.70 21.53
CA GLU A 337 24.04 -14.09 21.91
C GLU A 337 22.81 -14.95 21.63
N ASN A 338 21.63 -14.45 21.99
CA ASN A 338 20.36 -15.13 21.77
C ASN A 338 19.67 -14.74 20.46
N SER A 339 20.30 -13.87 19.65
CA SER A 339 19.73 -13.34 18.40
C SER A 339 18.31 -12.80 18.59
N THR A 340 18.09 -12.03 19.67
CA THR A 340 16.78 -11.48 20.02
C THR A 340 16.80 -9.97 19.93
N LEU A 341 15.90 -9.41 19.12
CA LEU A 341 15.67 -7.97 19.03
C LEU A 341 14.48 -7.62 19.92
N TYR A 342 14.72 -6.79 20.91
CA TYR A 342 13.69 -6.19 21.72
C TYR A 342 13.39 -4.79 21.23
N LEU A 343 12.12 -4.42 21.33
CA LEU A 343 11.60 -3.20 20.77
C LEU A 343 10.51 -2.63 21.66
N LEU A 344 10.82 -1.51 22.29
CA LEU A 344 9.93 -0.80 23.18
C LEU A 344 9.44 0.46 22.49
N ARG A 345 8.14 0.52 22.17
CA ARG A 345 7.48 1.73 21.65
C ARG A 345 6.75 2.42 22.80
N LYS A 346 6.99 3.72 22.94
CA LYS A 346 6.45 4.63 23.94
C LYS A 346 5.63 5.69 23.20
N GLU A 347 4.33 5.49 23.13
CA GLU A 347 3.40 6.44 22.48
C GLU A 347 3.10 7.59 23.46
N PRO A 348 3.42 8.85 23.12
CA PRO A 348 3.13 9.97 24.00
C PRO A 348 1.64 10.28 24.00
N VAL A 349 1.09 10.58 25.18
CA VAL A 349 -0.29 11.09 25.30
C VAL A 349 -0.25 12.61 25.19
N CYS A 350 -0.81 13.10 24.09
CA CYS A 350 -0.92 14.52 23.81
C CYS A 350 -2.28 15.04 24.26
N ASP A 351 -2.30 15.91 25.27
CA ASP A 351 -3.52 16.59 25.70
C ASP A 351 -3.86 17.73 24.71
N THR A 352 -5.08 17.71 24.18
CA THR A 352 -5.60 18.71 23.22
C THR A 352 -6.68 19.59 23.83
N GLU A 353 -7.03 19.42 25.12
CA GLU A 353 -8.12 20.15 25.76
C GLU A 353 -7.74 21.59 26.20
N GLY A 354 -6.45 21.94 26.14
CA GLY A 354 -5.99 23.31 26.31
C GLY A 354 -6.30 24.18 25.09
N LYS A 355 -7.09 25.24 25.26
CA LYS A 355 -7.32 26.24 24.20
C LYS A 355 -5.97 26.78 23.70
N PHE A 356 -5.79 26.76 22.38
CA PHE A 356 -4.67 27.39 21.66
C PHE A 356 -4.72 28.91 21.81
N GLU A 357 -4.26 29.44 22.95
CA GLU A 357 -4.08 30.88 23.16
C GLU A 357 -2.61 31.18 23.45
N GLY A 358 -1.76 31.13 22.43
CA GLY A 358 -0.38 31.61 22.50
C GLY A 358 0.57 30.90 21.52
N GLU A 359 1.35 31.68 20.77
CA GLU A 359 2.27 31.17 19.73
C GLU A 359 3.52 30.45 20.26
N ASN A 360 3.70 30.21 21.57
CA ASN A 360 4.98 29.70 22.10
C ASN A 360 4.89 28.94 23.44
N GLU A 361 3.77 28.33 23.80
CA GLU A 361 3.71 27.56 25.05
C GLU A 361 4.09 26.09 24.84
N ASN A 362 5.20 25.68 25.48
CA ASN A 362 5.67 24.30 25.54
C ASN A 362 4.55 23.37 26.02
N PHE A 363 4.14 22.43 25.18
CA PHE A 363 3.20 21.37 25.55
C PHE A 363 3.76 20.61 26.75
N LYS A 364 2.99 20.54 27.84
CA LYS A 364 3.25 19.56 28.90
C LYS A 364 2.80 18.20 28.39
N VAL A 365 3.76 17.41 27.93
CA VAL A 365 3.56 15.97 27.70
C VAL A 365 3.20 15.34 29.05
N TYR A 366 1.98 14.83 29.19
CA TYR A 366 1.62 14.04 30.37
C TYR A 366 2.12 12.61 30.18
N GLU A 367 2.81 12.11 31.19
CA GLU A 367 3.61 10.87 31.23
C GLU A 367 2.87 9.54 30.99
N ARG A 368 1.62 9.56 30.53
CA ARG A 368 0.91 8.29 30.34
C ARG A 368 1.27 7.68 28.99
N LEU A 369 2.46 7.10 28.91
CA LEU A 369 2.95 6.44 27.72
C LEU A 369 2.14 5.17 27.46
N GLY A 370 1.48 5.11 26.30
CA GLY A 370 1.04 3.84 25.77
C GLY A 370 2.28 3.03 25.41
N THR A 371 2.64 2.08 26.26
CA THR A 371 3.84 1.28 26.04
C THR A 371 3.46 0.00 25.33
N ASN A 372 3.99 -0.17 24.12
CA ASN A 372 3.87 -1.40 23.38
C ASN A 372 5.23 -2.08 23.41
N PHE A 373 5.31 -3.24 24.05
CA PHE A 373 6.51 -4.06 24.02
C PHE A 373 6.41 -5.10 22.92
N TYR A 374 7.42 -5.10 22.05
CA TYR A 374 7.62 -6.09 21.02
C TYR A 374 8.96 -6.76 21.28
N PHE A 375 9.01 -8.07 21.09
CA PHE A 375 10.29 -8.73 20.89
C PHE A 375 10.17 -9.65 19.69
N TYR A 376 11.30 -9.78 19.01
CA TYR A 376 11.49 -10.63 17.85
C TYR A 376 12.66 -11.55 18.17
N LYS A 377 12.33 -12.81 18.46
CA LYS A 377 13.34 -13.83 18.66
C LYS A 377 13.69 -14.46 17.33
N PHE A 378 14.95 -14.43 16.94
CA PHE A 378 15.41 -15.01 15.68
C PHE A 378 16.24 -16.26 15.94
N SER A 379 15.78 -17.44 15.51
CA SER A 379 16.51 -18.69 15.75
C SER A 379 17.62 -18.93 14.72
N ASN A 380 18.89 -18.66 15.04
CA ASN A 380 19.99 -18.85 14.08
C ASN A 380 20.48 -20.32 13.93
N LYS A 381 19.76 -21.34 14.42
CA LYS A 381 20.31 -22.71 14.43
C LYS A 381 20.64 -23.26 13.04
N ASP A 382 19.92 -22.82 12.01
CA ASP A 382 20.17 -23.20 10.60
C ASP A 382 20.22 -21.99 9.65
N GLY A 383 20.32 -20.77 10.18
CA GLY A 383 20.15 -19.51 9.43
C GLY A 383 18.74 -19.27 8.89
N ASN A 384 17.76 -20.08 9.32
CA ASN A 384 16.33 -19.86 9.16
C ASN A 384 15.81 -19.05 10.34
N TYR A 385 15.36 -17.84 10.09
CA TYR A 385 14.83 -16.96 11.13
C TYR A 385 13.38 -17.36 11.39
N SER A 386 13.10 -18.06 12.49
CA SER A 386 11.75 -18.06 13.04
C SER A 386 11.48 -16.68 13.62
N GLU A 387 10.32 -16.10 13.38
CA GLU A 387 9.88 -14.88 14.04
C GLU A 387 8.87 -15.26 15.12
N GLU A 388 9.24 -15.09 16.38
CA GLU A 388 8.26 -15.07 17.46
C GLU A 388 7.99 -13.61 17.81
N ARG A 389 6.75 -13.18 17.60
CA ARG A 389 6.26 -11.84 17.94
C ARG A 389 5.27 -11.95 19.08
N LYS A 390 5.53 -11.24 20.17
CA LYS A 390 4.56 -11.01 21.25
C LYS A 390 4.32 -9.51 21.35
N VAL A 391 3.07 -9.08 21.19
CA VAL A 391 2.65 -7.71 21.48
C VAL A 391 2.08 -7.73 22.88
N LEU A 392 2.66 -6.91 23.74
CA LEU A 392 2.19 -6.76 25.11
C LEU A 392 1.80 -5.32 25.32
N ASP A 393 0.49 -5.10 25.42
CA ASP A 393 -0.11 -3.85 25.87
C ASP A 393 0.12 -3.76 27.39
N SER A 394 1.27 -3.23 27.77
CA SER A 394 1.71 -3.14 29.15
C SER A 394 2.38 -1.80 29.36
N GLU A 395 2.04 -1.08 30.43
CA GLU A 395 2.69 0.19 30.78
C GLU A 395 4.20 0.00 31.07
N GLU A 396 4.61 -1.24 31.38
CA GLU A 396 5.99 -1.62 31.71
C GLU A 396 6.49 -2.81 30.87
N ILE A 397 7.81 -3.01 30.87
CA ILE A 397 8.42 -4.21 30.30
C ILE A 397 7.93 -5.42 31.12
N PRO A 398 7.47 -6.50 30.47
CA PRO A 398 6.97 -7.69 31.18
C PRO A 398 8.00 -8.22 32.17
N GLU A 399 7.59 -8.54 33.39
CA GLU A 399 8.49 -9.00 34.46
C GLU A 399 9.38 -10.17 34.04
N ASP A 400 8.86 -11.09 33.21
CA ASP A 400 9.59 -12.24 32.67
C ASP A 400 10.66 -11.88 31.64
N LEU A 401 10.64 -10.66 31.10
CA LEU A 401 11.56 -10.17 30.06
C LEU A 401 12.46 -9.02 30.53
N VAL A 402 12.27 -8.49 31.75
CA VAL A 402 13.08 -7.36 32.28
C VAL A 402 14.57 -7.69 32.28
N SER A 403 14.96 -8.86 32.80
CA SER A 403 16.38 -9.24 32.86
C SER A 403 16.99 -9.37 31.46
N ASP A 404 16.26 -9.95 30.51
CA ASP A 404 16.76 -10.11 29.14
C ASP A 404 16.89 -8.74 28.45
N TRP A 405 15.90 -7.86 28.63
CA TRP A 405 15.92 -6.49 28.14
C TRP A 405 17.10 -5.68 28.69
N GLU A 406 17.37 -5.80 30.00
CA GLU A 406 18.47 -5.10 30.66
C GLU A 406 19.85 -5.59 30.20
N ASN A 407 19.97 -6.88 29.91
CA ASN A 407 21.20 -7.49 29.39
C ASN A 407 21.41 -7.23 27.89
N ALA A 408 20.34 -6.96 27.14
CA ALA A 408 20.42 -6.65 25.72
C ALA A 408 21.07 -5.28 25.48
N LYS A 409 21.94 -5.19 24.47
CA LYS A 409 22.66 -3.97 24.12
C LYS A 409 21.69 -3.00 23.43
N ARG A 410 21.60 -1.76 23.92
CA ARG A 410 20.84 -0.69 23.22
C ARG A 410 21.44 -0.45 21.84
N ILE A 411 20.58 -0.27 20.84
CA ILE A 411 20.99 0.07 19.48
C ILE A 411 20.26 1.32 19.01
N GLY A 412 21.00 2.23 18.38
CA GLY A 412 20.55 3.53 17.90
C GLY A 412 21.68 4.56 18.01
N ARG A 413 21.37 5.85 17.82
CA ARG A 413 22.32 6.91 18.14
C ARG A 413 22.39 7.05 19.67
N GLU A 414 23.46 6.52 20.26
CA GLU A 414 23.78 6.81 21.66
C GLU A 414 24.32 8.24 21.72
N ASN A 415 23.47 9.20 22.08
CA ASN A 415 23.83 10.59 22.41
C ASN A 415 24.65 11.33 21.32
N GLU A 416 23.95 11.87 20.31
CA GLU A 416 24.37 13.13 19.68
C GLU A 416 23.72 14.32 20.38
#